data_AF-A0A8J7FL04-F1
#
_entry.id   AF-A0A8J7FL04-F1
#
_cell.length_a   1.000
_cell.length_b   1.000
_cell.length_c   1.000
_cell.angle_alpha   90.00
_cell.angle_beta   90.00
_cell.angle_gamma   90.00
#
_symmetry.space_group_name_H-M   'P 1'
#
loop_
_entity.id
_entity.type
_entity.pdbx_description
1 polymer ?
#
loop_
_entity_poly.entity_id
_entity_poly.type
_entity_poly.pdbx_seq_one_letter_code
_entity_poly.pdbx_strand_id
1 'polypeptide(L)'
;MRSYAQAPDRESLIEQAKEMMLAGQKRWEVREYILSQVRDEALAEQIMKAAKKQEGRESRSIGRGEAITGGVLLAAGALLAFLSYSAAEASGSHSFMMPTGLILGGIVVLVRGFLRSLTG
;
A
#
# COMPACT_ATOMS: atom_id res chain seq x y z
N MET A 1 12.23 -33.62 28.66
CA MET A 1 11.04 -32.91 28.15
C MET A 1 11.14 -32.90 26.64
N ARG A 2 10.27 -33.60 25.92
CA ARG A 2 10.23 -33.58 24.45
C ARG A 2 9.54 -32.29 24.02
N SER A 3 10.30 -31.31 23.52
CA SER A 3 9.70 -30.20 22.76
C SER A 3 9.10 -30.80 21.50
N TYR A 4 7.78 -30.91 21.46
CA TYR A 4 7.08 -31.10 20.20
C TYR A 4 7.35 -29.84 19.40
N ALA A 5 8.18 -29.95 18.36
CA ALA A 5 8.28 -28.91 17.34
C ALA A 5 6.83 -28.68 16.85
N GLN A 6 6.28 -27.54 17.24
CA GLN A 6 4.93 -27.16 16.89
C GLN A 6 4.85 -27.20 15.37
N ALA A 7 3.93 -28.00 14.81
CA ALA A 7 3.71 -28.01 13.37
C ALA A 7 3.53 -26.54 12.94
N PRO A 8 4.26 -26.08 11.91
CA PRO A 8 4.22 -24.67 11.54
C PRO A 8 2.77 -24.29 11.27
N ASP A 9 2.29 -23.31 12.03
CA ASP A 9 0.89 -22.93 11.98
C ASP A 9 0.57 -22.39 10.59
N ARG A 10 -0.42 -23.00 9.94
CA ARG A 10 -0.77 -22.71 8.55
C ARG A 10 -1.15 -21.25 8.37
N GLU A 11 -1.80 -20.64 9.36
CA GLU A 11 -2.15 -19.21 9.32
C GLU A 11 -0.89 -18.35 9.37
N SER A 12 0.06 -18.64 10.28
CA SER A 12 1.34 -17.93 10.34
C SER A 12 2.14 -17.99 9.03
N LEU A 13 2.10 -19.12 8.31
CA LEU A 13 2.77 -19.28 7.02
C LEU A 13 2.07 -18.51 5.90
N ILE A 14 0.74 -18.42 5.92
CA ILE A 14 -0.03 -17.59 4.99
C ILE A 14 0.32 -16.12 5.19
N GLU A 15 0.40 -15.68 6.45
CA GLU A 15 0.73 -14.30 6.79
C GLU A 15 2.16 -13.94 6.39
N GLN A 16 3.14 -14.80 6.69
CA GLN A 16 4.54 -14.62 6.24
C GLN A 16 4.65 -14.58 4.71
N ALA A 17 4.00 -15.50 4.00
CA ALA A 17 4.00 -15.51 2.55
C ALA A 17 3.39 -14.21 1.97
N LYS A 18 2.30 -13.72 2.57
CA LYS A 18 1.66 -12.46 2.20
C LYS A 18 2.60 -11.28 2.43
N GLU A 19 3.25 -11.18 3.58
CA GLU A 19 4.20 -10.10 3.89
C GLU A 19 5.40 -10.09 2.93
N MET A 20 5.96 -11.26 2.62
CA MET A 20 7.04 -11.40 1.64
C MET A 20 6.61 -10.93 0.24
N MET A 21 5.40 -11.28 -0.19
CA MET A 21 4.84 -10.81 -1.47
C MET A 21 4.64 -9.28 -1.47
N LEU A 22 4.09 -8.71 -0.39
CA LEU A 22 3.91 -7.27 -0.23
C LEU A 22 5.23 -6.51 -0.19
N ALA A 23 6.29 -7.12 0.35
CA ALA A 23 7.66 -6.59 0.33
C ALA A 23 8.31 -6.66 -1.06
N GLY A 24 7.64 -7.26 -2.05
CA GLY A 24 8.12 -7.35 -3.43
C GLY A 24 9.04 -8.54 -3.70
N GLN A 25 9.11 -9.53 -2.81
CA GLN A 25 9.85 -10.77 -3.09
C GLN A 25 9.22 -11.53 -4.26
N LYS A 26 10.07 -12.22 -5.03
CA LYS A 26 9.58 -12.97 -6.20
C LYS A 26 8.76 -14.16 -5.73
N ARG A 27 7.63 -14.43 -6.40
CA ARG A 27 6.72 -15.51 -6.03
C ARG A 27 7.36 -16.90 -5.96
N TRP A 28 8.41 -17.15 -6.74
CA TRP A 28 9.13 -18.41 -6.69
C TRP A 28 10.01 -18.53 -5.43
N GLU A 29 10.61 -17.43 -4.95
CA GLU A 29 11.37 -17.37 -3.69
C GLU A 29 10.45 -17.61 -2.49
N VAL A 30 9.28 -16.95 -2.48
CA VAL A 30 8.26 -17.15 -1.44
C VAL A 30 7.75 -18.59 -1.45
N ARG A 31 7.53 -19.17 -2.64
CA ARG A 31 7.12 -20.56 -2.77
C ARG A 31 8.18 -21.51 -2.20
N GLU A 32 9.45 -21.34 -2.54
CA GLU A 32 10.56 -22.16 -2.02
C GLU A 32 10.65 -22.07 -0.50
N TYR A 33 10.50 -20.87 0.06
CA TYR A 33 10.47 -20.67 1.50
C TYR A 33 9.33 -21.48 2.15
N ILE A 34 8.09 -21.36 1.65
CA ILE A 34 6.94 -22.10 2.20
C ILE A 34 7.11 -23.61 2.01
N LEU A 35 7.63 -24.05 0.87
CA LEU A 35 7.87 -25.47 0.59
C LEU A 35 8.91 -26.06 1.55
N SER A 36 9.91 -25.28 1.94
CA SER A 36 10.91 -25.68 2.94
C SER A 36 10.32 -25.89 4.35
N GLN A 37 9.25 -25.16 4.69
CA GLN A 37 8.59 -25.24 6.00
C GLN A 37 7.63 -26.41 6.10
N VAL A 38 6.81 -26.63 5.05
CA VAL A 38 5.72 -27.60 5.10
C VAL A 38 6.12 -28.95 4.51
N ARG A 39 7.08 -28.97 3.56
CA ARG A 39 7.54 -30.17 2.85
C ARG A 39 6.42 -30.95 2.15
N ASP A 40 5.31 -30.27 1.85
CA ASP A 40 4.15 -30.75 1.09
C ASP A 40 3.81 -29.70 0.03
N GLU A 41 3.87 -30.12 -1.23
CA GLU A 41 3.68 -29.25 -2.39
C GLU A 41 2.22 -28.79 -2.56
N ALA A 42 1.25 -29.66 -2.25
CA ALA A 42 -0.17 -29.32 -2.31
C ALA A 42 -0.53 -28.32 -1.21
N LEU A 43 0.03 -28.49 -0.02
CA LEU A 43 -0.21 -27.59 1.10
C LEU A 43 0.50 -26.24 0.89
N ALA A 44 1.72 -26.23 0.34
CA ALA A 44 2.42 -25.01 -0.06
C ALA A 44 1.64 -24.22 -1.13
N GLU A 45 1.07 -24.91 -2.13
CA GLU A 45 0.25 -24.25 -3.17
C GLU A 45 -1.03 -23.64 -2.58
N GLN A 46 -1.69 -24.32 -1.64
CA GLN A 46 -2.84 -23.76 -0.92
C GLN A 46 -2.49 -22.50 -0.12
N ILE A 47 -1.36 -22.52 0.58
CA ILE A 47 -0.85 -21.36 1.33
C ILE A 47 -0.57 -20.20 0.37
N MET A 48 0.13 -20.46 -0.74
CA MET A 48 0.44 -19.44 -1.75
C MET A 48 -0.83 -18.84 -2.37
N LYS A 49 -1.86 -19.66 -2.62
CA LYS A 49 -3.16 -19.20 -3.14
C LYS A 49 -3.91 -18.34 -2.13
N ALA A 50 -3.88 -18.72 -0.85
CA ALA A 50 -4.48 -17.94 0.23
C ALA A 50 -3.75 -16.60 0.42
N ALA A 51 -2.41 -16.62 0.49
CA ALA A 51 -1.56 -15.45 0.61
C ALA A 51 -1.79 -14.46 -0.54
N LYS A 52 -1.79 -14.94 -1.80
CA LYS A 52 -2.08 -14.10 -2.98
C LYS A 52 -3.46 -13.43 -2.92
N LYS A 53 -4.47 -14.13 -2.42
CA LYS A 53 -5.83 -13.57 -2.29
C LYS A 53 -5.89 -12.48 -1.22
N GLN A 54 -5.15 -12.65 -0.13
CA GLN A 54 -5.04 -11.64 0.94
C GLN A 54 -4.20 -10.44 0.48
N GLU A 55 -3.05 -10.69 -0.15
CA GLU A 55 -2.16 -9.68 -0.75
C GLU A 55 -2.96 -8.72 -1.65
N GLY A 56 -3.76 -9.25 -2.59
CA GLY A 56 -4.53 -8.41 -3.50
C GLY A 56 -5.59 -7.55 -2.78
N ARG A 57 -6.27 -8.10 -1.76
CA ARG A 57 -7.24 -7.34 -0.95
C ARG A 57 -6.57 -6.22 -0.17
N GLU A 58 -5.42 -6.50 0.42
CA GLU A 58 -4.66 -5.56 1.25
C GLU A 58 -3.97 -4.49 0.39
N SER A 59 -3.40 -4.86 -0.76
CA SER A 59 -2.89 -3.91 -1.74
C SER A 59 -3.98 -2.95 -2.23
N ARG A 60 -5.22 -3.44 -2.44
CA ARG A 60 -6.35 -2.57 -2.80
C ARG A 60 -6.78 -1.65 -1.67
N SER A 61 -6.81 -2.12 -0.42
CA SER A 61 -7.19 -1.27 0.71
C SER A 61 -6.14 -0.20 0.97
N ILE A 62 -4.85 -0.54 0.93
CA ILE A 62 -3.74 0.41 1.00
C ILE A 62 -3.83 1.41 -0.15
N GLY A 63 -4.05 0.94 -1.38
CA GLY A 63 -4.22 1.80 -2.55
C GLY A 63 -5.38 2.78 -2.42
N ARG A 64 -6.53 2.34 -1.89
CA ARG A 64 -7.67 3.25 -1.60
C ARG A 64 -7.32 4.28 -0.53
N GLY A 65 -6.63 3.88 0.54
CA GLY A 65 -6.18 4.79 1.59
C GLY A 65 -5.21 5.87 1.06
N GLU A 66 -4.23 5.45 0.24
CA GLU A 66 -3.33 6.36 -0.46
C GLU A 66 -4.10 7.30 -1.39
N ALA A 67 -5.06 6.80 -2.18
CA ALA A 67 -5.86 7.63 -3.08
C ALA A 67 -6.68 8.70 -2.33
N ILE A 68 -7.31 8.35 -1.20
CA ILE A 68 -8.05 9.29 -0.36
C ILE A 68 -7.11 10.34 0.23
N THR A 69 -5.97 9.92 0.79
CA THR A 69 -4.99 10.83 1.40
C THR A 69 -4.45 11.82 0.37
N GLY A 70 -4.11 11.35 -0.83
CA GLY A 70 -3.68 12.20 -1.93
C GLY A 70 -4.76 13.20 -2.35
N GLY A 71 -6.03 12.77 -2.37
CA GLY A 71 -7.16 13.64 -2.67
C GLY A 71 -7.37 14.75 -1.63
N VAL A 72 -7.24 14.42 -0.34
CA VAL A 72 -7.32 15.39 0.76
C VAL A 72 -6.20 16.41 0.66
N LEU A 73 -4.96 15.98 0.40
CA LEU A 73 -3.82 16.89 0.23
C LEU A 73 -3.99 17.83 -0.96
N LEU A 74 -4.51 17.30 -2.07
CA LEU A 74 -4.76 18.09 -3.29
C LEU A 74 -5.86 19.13 -3.06
N ALA A 75 -6.96 18.74 -2.41
CA ALA A 75 -8.04 19.66 -2.03
C ALA A 75 -7.55 20.75 -1.05
N ALA A 76 -6.77 20.37 -0.04
CA ALA A 76 -6.18 21.33 0.91
C ALA A 76 -5.21 22.30 0.21
N GLY A 77 -4.37 21.81 -0.70
CA GLY A 77 -3.47 22.64 -1.50
C GLY A 77 -4.23 23.62 -2.40
N ALA A 78 -5.31 23.18 -3.05
CA ALA A 78 -6.15 24.04 -3.87
C ALA A 78 -6.88 25.12 -3.03
N LEU A 79 -7.41 24.76 -1.88
CA LEU A 79 -8.05 25.70 -0.95
C LEU A 79 -7.06 26.75 -0.45
N LEU A 80 -5.85 26.35 -0.06
CA LEU A 80 -4.80 27.28 0.37
C LEU A 80 -4.35 28.20 -0.77
N ALA A 81 -4.24 27.69 -2.00
CA ALA A 81 -3.95 28.52 -3.16
C ALA A 81 -5.05 29.57 -3.41
N PHE A 82 -6.32 29.16 -3.30
CA PHE A 82 -7.46 30.06 -3.46
C PHE A 82 -7.49 31.13 -2.37
N LEU A 83 -7.31 30.76 -1.09
CA LEU A 83 -7.25 31.71 0.02
C LEU A 83 -6.08 32.68 -0.10
N SER A 84 -4.91 32.19 -0.53
CA SER A 84 -3.75 33.06 -0.74
C SER A 84 -3.96 34.02 -1.91
N TYR A 85 -4.66 33.59 -2.96
CA TYR A 85 -5.02 34.45 -4.10
C TYR A 85 -6.01 35.53 -3.69
N SER A 86 -7.10 35.15 -3.00
CA SER A 86 -8.11 36.11 -2.55
C SER A 86 -7.55 37.12 -1.55
N ALA A 87 -6.61 36.71 -0.69
CA ALA A 87 -5.91 37.61 0.22
C ALA A 87 -4.98 38.59 -0.54
N ALA A 88 -4.32 38.13 -1.61
CA ALA A 88 -3.46 38.97 -2.43
C ALA A 88 -4.26 40.01 -3.23
N GLU A 89 -5.40 39.61 -3.82
CA GLU A 89 -6.33 40.55 -4.46
C GLU A 89 -6.84 41.61 -3.48
N ALA A 90 -7.26 41.19 -2.27
CA ALA A 90 -7.77 42.11 -1.26
C ALA A 90 -6.71 43.09 -0.72
N SER A 91 -5.43 42.74 -0.79
CA SER A 91 -4.31 43.58 -0.32
C SER A 91 -3.61 44.37 -1.42
N GLY A 92 -4.03 44.22 -2.69
CA GLY A 92 -3.35 44.84 -3.83
C GLY A 92 -1.93 44.27 -4.09
N SER A 93 -1.62 43.10 -3.53
CA SER A 93 -0.36 42.41 -3.70
C SER A 93 -0.34 41.60 -5.00
N HIS A 94 0.73 41.73 -5.79
CA HIS A 94 0.95 40.87 -6.97
C HIS A 94 1.63 39.53 -6.64
N SER A 95 1.99 39.30 -5.37
CA SER A 95 2.68 38.09 -4.90
C SER A 95 1.79 37.30 -3.95
N PHE A 96 1.63 36.01 -4.20
CA PHE A 96 0.87 35.09 -3.36
C PHE A 96 1.60 33.75 -3.21
N MET A 97 1.37 33.08 -2.09
CA MET A 97 2.03 31.82 -1.79
C MET A 97 1.28 30.68 -2.46
N MET A 98 1.95 29.99 -3.38
CA MET A 98 1.43 28.77 -4.00
C MET A 98 1.91 27.55 -3.19
N PRO A 99 1.02 26.75 -2.59
CA PRO A 99 1.38 25.55 -1.84
C PRO A 99 1.70 24.37 -2.78
N THR A 100 2.64 24.58 -3.69
CA THR A 100 3.03 23.61 -4.74
C THR A 100 3.44 22.26 -4.17
N GLY A 101 4.12 22.24 -3.02
CA GLY A 101 4.50 20.99 -2.34
C GLY A 101 3.30 20.13 -1.93
N LEU A 102 2.21 20.74 -1.44
CA LEU A 102 0.98 20.03 -1.08
C LEU A 102 0.25 19.50 -2.31
N ILE A 103 0.18 20.30 -3.36
CA ILE A 103 -0.49 19.92 -4.61
C ILE A 103 0.26 18.77 -5.29
N LEU A 104 1.57 18.91 -5.49
CA LEU A 104 2.40 17.88 -6.11
C LEU A 104 2.48 16.61 -5.27
N GLY A 105 2.66 16.75 -3.94
CA GLY A 105 2.64 15.61 -3.03
C GLY A 105 1.29 14.88 -3.04
N GLY A 106 0.18 15.63 -3.05
CA GLY A 106 -1.17 15.08 -3.18
C GLY A 106 -1.37 14.30 -4.48
N ILE A 107 -0.93 14.85 -5.63
CA ILE A 107 -0.99 14.16 -6.92
C ILE A 107 -0.19 12.86 -6.92
N VAL A 108 1.05 12.87 -6.42
CA VAL A 108 1.91 11.67 -6.39
C VAL A 108 1.29 10.56 -5.55
N VAL A 109 0.82 10.89 -4.35
CA VAL A 109 0.17 9.94 -3.44
C VAL A 109 -1.15 9.41 -4.04
N LEU A 110 -1.92 10.28 -4.69
CA LEU A 110 -3.17 9.93 -5.35
C LEU A 110 -2.95 8.96 -6.51
N VAL A 111 -2.01 9.26 -7.42
CA VAL A 111 -1.67 8.40 -8.55
C VAL A 111 -1.16 7.05 -8.08
N ARG A 112 -0.27 7.03 -7.07
CA ARG A 112 0.25 5.78 -6.50
C ARG A 112 -0.85 4.93 -5.88
N GLY A 113 -1.77 5.56 -5.14
CA GLY A 113 -2.92 4.88 -4.56
C GLY A 113 -3.85 4.29 -5.62
N PHE A 114 -4.14 5.04 -6.69
CA PHE A 114 -4.93 4.55 -7.81
C PHE A 114 -4.29 3.34 -8.48
N LEU A 115 -2.99 3.41 -8.80
CA LEU A 115 -2.25 2.30 -9.41
C LEU A 115 -2.34 1.05 -8.53
N ARG A 116 -2.03 1.15 -7.23
CA ARG A 116 -2.13 0.00 -6.32
C ARG A 116 -3.54 -0.55 -6.13
N SER A 117 -4.56 0.31 -6.21
CA SER A 117 -5.96 -0.10 -6.11
C SER A 117 -6.46 -0.85 -7.36
N LEU A 118 -5.86 -0.56 -8.53
CA LEU A 118 -6.21 -1.18 -9.80
C LEU A 118 -5.40 -2.47 -10.05
N THR A 119 -4.16 -2.55 -9.57
CA THR A 119 -3.26 -3.68 -9.84
C THR A 119 -3.16 -4.70 -8.70
N GLY A 120 -3.60 -4.37 -7.48
CA GLY A 120 -3.86 -5.36 -6.42
C GLY A 120 -5.09 -6.21 -6.73
#